data_AF-A0A6C0KPJ9-F1
#
_entry.id   AF-A0A6C0KPJ9-F1
#
_cell.length_a   1.000
_cell.length_b   1.000
_cell.length_c   1.000
_cell.angle_alpha   90.00
_cell.angle_beta   90.00
_cell.angle_gamma   90.00
#
_symmetry.space_group_name_H-M   'P 1'
#
loop_
_entity.id
_entity.type
_entity.pdbx_description
1 polymer ?
#
loop_
_entity_poly.entity_id
_entity_poly.type
_entity_poly.pdbx_seq_one_letter_code
_entity_poly.pdbx_strand_id
1 'polypeptide(L)'
;MTETYNKGTGAGGSNTNHNGIAFEMKTDNEHRLISNGFVRKNISGKEKTKYGYYLEKLTPTHIIHYVKQNGFKNYMYQFHQKELFREVDEAYIIIDNITRTICVKILEKKNQNSSGSVEDKLCLGSYFKFVEYPTCLGNSFKVEYAFCISTFLKNIYNSDHLKWKILNESNRKNNIPVLFGDDDDYYSKLDEWLNDY
;
A
#
# COMPACT_ATOMS: atom_id res chain seq x y z
N MET A 1 28.48 -39.35 -3.19
CA MET A 1 28.52 -38.14 -2.33
C MET A 1 28.34 -36.94 -3.23
N THR A 2 27.18 -36.30 -3.16
CA THR A 2 26.91 -34.97 -3.71
C THR A 2 25.86 -34.34 -2.81
N GLU A 3 26.32 -33.51 -1.87
CA GLU A 3 25.46 -32.73 -0.98
C GLU A 3 24.78 -31.61 -1.78
N THR A 4 23.46 -31.64 -1.85
CA THR A 4 22.64 -30.51 -2.30
C THR A 4 22.50 -29.49 -1.18
N TYR A 5 23.20 -28.37 -1.32
CA TYR A 5 23.01 -27.16 -0.52
C TYR A 5 21.64 -26.54 -0.81
N ASN A 6 20.70 -26.63 0.13
CA ASN A 6 19.48 -25.80 0.11
C ASN A 6 19.82 -24.39 0.60
N LYS A 7 19.69 -23.40 -0.30
CA LYS A 7 19.77 -21.97 0.04
C LYS A 7 18.54 -21.59 0.86
N GLY A 8 18.77 -20.77 1.88
CA GLY A 8 17.81 -20.42 2.94
C GLY A 8 16.42 -20.04 2.44
N THR A 9 15.45 -20.83 2.88
CA THR A 9 14.04 -20.42 2.95
C THR A 9 13.93 -19.36 4.03
N GLY A 10 13.89 -18.10 3.61
CA GLY A 10 13.57 -16.98 4.49
C GLY A 10 12.29 -17.29 5.28
N ALA A 11 12.38 -17.06 6.59
CA ALA A 11 11.35 -17.32 7.58
C ALA A 11 10.03 -16.61 7.23
N GLY A 12 9.16 -17.31 6.52
CA GLY A 12 7.75 -16.98 6.34
C GLY A 12 6.96 -18.21 6.77
N GLY A 13 6.80 -18.38 8.09
CA GLY A 13 6.01 -19.46 8.66
C GLY A 13 4.59 -19.41 8.11
N SER A 14 4.26 -20.37 7.26
CA SER A 14 2.91 -20.64 6.81
C SER A 14 2.08 -21.05 8.02
N ASN A 15 1.24 -20.15 8.52
CA ASN A 15 0.12 -20.54 9.36
C ASN A 15 -1.09 -19.66 9.01
N THR A 16 -1.94 -20.27 8.20
CA THR A 16 -3.27 -19.86 7.81
C THR A 16 -4.15 -19.79 9.05
N ASN A 17 -4.83 -18.66 9.27
CA ASN A 17 -5.81 -18.56 10.36
C ASN A 17 -7.01 -19.48 10.07
N HIS A 18 -7.68 -19.93 11.13
CA HIS A 18 -8.74 -20.93 11.23
C HIS A 18 -9.94 -20.78 10.25
N ASN A 19 -10.01 -19.71 9.44
CA ASN A 19 -11.04 -19.43 8.42
C ASN A 19 -10.49 -19.24 6.98
N GLY A 20 -9.20 -19.50 6.73
CA GLY A 20 -8.69 -19.94 5.42
C GLY A 20 -8.36 -18.92 4.32
N ILE A 21 -8.52 -17.60 4.51
CA ILE A 21 -8.11 -16.59 3.51
C ILE A 21 -6.84 -15.87 4.00
N ALA A 22 -5.82 -15.79 3.15
CA ALA A 22 -4.59 -15.06 3.45
C ALA A 22 -4.89 -13.56 3.62
N PHE A 23 -4.23 -12.89 4.57
CA PHE A 23 -4.41 -11.46 4.87
C PHE A 23 -4.27 -10.58 3.62
N GLU A 24 -3.32 -10.93 2.75
CA GLU A 24 -3.04 -10.23 1.50
C GLU A 24 -4.24 -10.31 0.53
N MET A 25 -4.92 -11.46 0.48
CA MET A 25 -6.15 -11.63 -0.30
C MET A 25 -7.32 -10.89 0.32
N LYS A 26 -7.48 -10.99 1.66
CA LYS A 26 -8.57 -10.31 2.39
C LYS A 26 -8.52 -8.80 2.24
N THR A 27 -7.32 -8.23 2.15
CA THR A 27 -7.11 -6.79 2.07
C THR A 27 -6.91 -6.29 0.64
N ASP A 28 -6.92 -7.16 -0.37
CA ASP A 28 -6.75 -6.76 -1.77
C ASP A 28 -7.96 -5.95 -2.25
N ASN A 29 -7.74 -4.71 -2.68
CA ASN A 29 -8.83 -3.85 -3.15
C ASN A 29 -9.23 -4.12 -4.61
N GLU A 30 -8.40 -4.80 -5.42
CA GLU A 30 -8.60 -4.90 -6.88
C GLU A 30 -10.01 -5.40 -7.25
N HIS A 31 -10.47 -6.48 -6.62
CA HIS A 31 -11.77 -7.06 -6.91
C HIS A 31 -12.94 -6.12 -6.56
N ARG A 32 -12.82 -5.38 -5.45
CA ARG A 32 -13.83 -4.37 -5.06
C ARG A 32 -13.83 -3.21 -6.05
N LEU A 33 -12.67 -2.74 -6.49
CA LEU A 33 -12.56 -1.66 -7.47
C LEU A 33 -13.20 -2.04 -8.81
N ILE A 34 -12.91 -3.24 -9.33
CA ILE A 34 -13.54 -3.75 -10.56
C ILE A 34 -15.06 -3.81 -10.40
N SER A 35 -15.55 -4.35 -9.28
CA SER A 35 -16.99 -4.42 -8.97
C SER A 35 -17.62 -3.02 -8.88
N ASN A 36 -16.83 -2.03 -8.46
CA ASN A 36 -17.23 -0.62 -8.37
C ASN A 36 -17.00 0.18 -9.68
N GLY A 37 -16.87 -0.52 -10.81
CA GLY A 37 -16.85 0.08 -12.15
C GLY A 37 -15.48 0.57 -12.61
N PHE A 38 -14.38 0.19 -11.94
CA PHE A 38 -13.05 0.43 -12.49
C PHE A 38 -12.80 -0.49 -13.70
N VAL A 39 -12.16 0.06 -14.73
CA VAL A 39 -11.81 -0.66 -15.96
C VAL A 39 -10.32 -0.94 -15.99
N ARG A 40 -9.95 -2.19 -16.31
CA ARG A 40 -8.54 -2.58 -16.46
C ARG A 40 -7.96 -2.05 -17.77
N LYS A 41 -6.78 -1.43 -17.70
CA LYS A 41 -6.00 -0.94 -18.83
C LYS A 41 -4.56 -1.41 -18.73
N ASN A 42 -3.93 -1.63 -19.88
CA ASN A 42 -2.55 -2.11 -19.92
C ASN A 42 -1.54 -0.96 -19.84
N ILE A 43 -0.39 -1.24 -19.23
CA ILE A 43 0.79 -0.37 -19.29
C ILE A 43 1.58 -0.78 -20.53
N SER A 44 1.75 0.16 -21.48
CA SER A 44 2.42 -0.09 -22.76
C SER A 44 3.82 -0.72 -22.56
N GLY A 45 4.11 -1.78 -23.30
CA GLY A 45 5.37 -2.52 -23.23
C GLY A 45 5.53 -3.42 -21.99
N LYS A 46 4.51 -3.50 -21.11
CA LYS A 46 4.50 -4.33 -19.91
C LYS A 46 3.33 -5.31 -19.86
N GLU A 47 2.57 -5.45 -20.94
CA GLU A 47 1.29 -6.17 -21.02
C GLU A 47 1.40 -7.64 -20.58
N LYS A 48 2.57 -8.26 -20.79
CA LYS A 48 2.84 -9.66 -20.44
C LYS A 48 3.28 -9.86 -18.99
N THR A 49 3.51 -8.79 -18.24
CA THR A 49 3.97 -8.87 -16.85
C THR A 49 2.79 -8.98 -15.89
N LYS A 50 2.98 -9.69 -14.76
CA LYS A 50 1.93 -9.90 -13.74
C LYS A 50 1.22 -8.60 -13.33
N TYR A 51 1.96 -7.50 -13.22
CA TYR A 51 1.47 -6.18 -12.82
C TYR A 51 1.55 -5.15 -13.95
N GLY A 52 1.44 -5.61 -15.19
CA GLY A 52 1.52 -4.80 -16.42
C GLY A 52 0.27 -4.01 -16.76
N TYR A 53 -0.51 -3.61 -15.76
CA TYR A 53 -1.80 -2.98 -15.91
C TYR A 53 -2.05 -2.00 -14.78
N TYR A 54 -3.06 -1.16 -14.99
CA TYR A 54 -3.68 -0.33 -13.97
C TYR A 54 -5.20 -0.46 -14.09
N LEU A 55 -5.92 -0.14 -13.03
CA LEU A 55 -7.36 0.06 -13.10
C LEU A 55 -7.66 1.55 -13.19
N GLU A 56 -8.66 1.94 -13.96
CA GLU A 56 -9.08 3.33 -14.13
C GLU A 56 -10.55 3.50 -13.78
N LYS A 57 -10.85 4.57 -13.05
CA LYS A 57 -12.21 5.09 -12.89
C LYS A 57 -12.24 6.57 -13.19
N LEU A 58 -13.18 6.96 -14.04
CA LEU A 58 -13.49 8.35 -14.34
C LEU A 58 -14.65 8.78 -13.45
N THR A 59 -14.50 9.91 -12.77
CA THR A 59 -15.58 10.59 -12.05
C THR A 59 -15.75 12.00 -12.64
N PRO A 60 -16.83 12.73 -12.31
CA PRO A 60 -16.99 14.10 -12.80
C PRO A 60 -15.82 15.02 -12.44
N THR A 61 -15.18 14.79 -11.30
CA THR A 61 -14.13 15.66 -10.75
C THR A 61 -12.73 15.07 -10.82
N HIS A 62 -12.60 13.74 -10.92
CA HIS A 62 -11.30 13.08 -10.83
C HIS A 62 -11.12 11.94 -11.84
N ILE A 63 -9.86 11.64 -12.13
CA ILE A 63 -9.42 10.38 -12.71
C ILE A 63 -8.68 9.62 -11.62
N ILE A 64 -9.08 8.37 -11.36
CA ILE A 64 -8.46 7.53 -10.34
C ILE A 64 -7.81 6.35 -11.05
N HIS A 65 -6.49 6.23 -10.89
CA HIS A 65 -5.74 5.06 -11.32
C HIS A 65 -5.29 4.24 -10.12
N TYR A 66 -5.52 2.94 -10.17
CA TYR A 66 -5.05 2.00 -9.17
C TYR A 66 -4.00 1.05 -9.76
N VAL A 67 -2.94 0.83 -9.00
CA VAL A 67 -1.81 -0.03 -9.36
C VAL A 67 -1.33 -0.79 -8.13
N LYS A 68 -0.69 -1.94 -8.36
CA LYS A 68 -0.11 -2.78 -7.30
C LYS A 68 1.34 -3.12 -7.59
N GLN A 69 2.13 -3.29 -6.53
CA GLN A 69 3.46 -3.90 -6.57
C GLN A 69 4.35 -3.20 -7.62
N ASN A 70 5.12 -3.96 -8.39
CA ASN A 70 5.95 -3.40 -9.47
C ASN A 70 5.15 -2.64 -10.55
N GLY A 71 3.82 -2.80 -10.61
CA GLY A 71 2.95 -2.00 -11.48
C GLY A 71 3.01 -0.50 -11.17
N PHE A 72 3.18 -0.12 -9.89
CA PHE A 72 3.32 1.30 -9.52
C PHE A 72 4.57 1.93 -10.14
N LYS A 73 5.71 1.26 -9.99
CA LYS A 73 6.98 1.66 -10.62
C LYS A 73 6.86 1.82 -12.13
N ASN A 74 6.29 0.80 -12.78
CA ASN A 74 6.11 0.81 -14.24
C ASN A 74 5.18 1.93 -14.68
N TYR A 75 4.10 2.17 -13.93
CA TYR A 75 3.14 3.24 -14.19
C TYR A 75 3.80 4.62 -14.08
N MET A 76 4.50 4.89 -12.98
CA MET A 76 5.15 6.19 -12.74
C MET A 76 6.23 6.49 -13.78
N TYR A 77 6.99 5.48 -14.20
CA TYR A 77 7.95 5.64 -15.28
C TYR A 77 7.24 5.92 -16.62
N GLN A 78 6.27 5.08 -17.00
CA GLN A 78 5.60 5.17 -18.30
C GLN A 78 4.83 6.48 -18.49
N PHE A 79 4.06 6.91 -17.48
CA PHE A 79 3.13 8.04 -17.62
C PHE A 79 3.68 9.37 -17.08
N HIS A 80 4.67 9.31 -16.19
CA HIS A 80 5.18 10.51 -15.51
C HIS A 80 6.70 10.68 -15.62
N GLN A 81 7.41 9.73 -16.26
CA GLN A 81 8.87 9.75 -16.37
C GLN A 81 9.56 9.84 -15.00
N LYS A 82 8.98 9.18 -13.98
CA LYS A 82 9.51 9.12 -12.61
C LYS A 82 10.06 7.73 -12.32
N GLU A 83 11.34 7.68 -12.00
CA GLU A 83 11.99 6.46 -11.55
C GLU A 83 11.72 6.25 -10.06
N LEU A 84 11.27 5.04 -9.73
CA LEU A 84 11.05 4.58 -8.38
C LEU A 84 11.76 3.24 -8.20
N PHE A 85 12.14 2.91 -6.97
CA PHE A 85 12.80 1.65 -6.64
C PHE A 85 11.98 0.77 -5.69
N ARG A 86 10.92 1.31 -5.07
CA ARG A 86 10.03 0.54 -4.20
C ARG A 86 8.90 -0.15 -4.96
N GLU A 87 8.51 -1.31 -4.44
CA GLU A 87 7.31 -2.04 -4.84
C GLU A 87 6.32 -1.93 -3.69
N VAL A 88 5.35 -1.04 -3.84
CA VAL A 88 4.29 -0.80 -2.84
C VAL A 88 3.22 -1.86 -2.95
N ASP A 89 2.52 -2.18 -1.87
CA ASP A 89 1.42 -3.16 -1.97
C ASP A 89 0.29 -2.64 -2.87
N GLU A 90 -0.20 -1.42 -2.61
CA GLU A 90 -1.21 -0.75 -3.42
C GLU A 90 -0.94 0.76 -3.51
N ALA A 91 -1.24 1.36 -4.66
CA ALA A 91 -1.22 2.81 -4.83
C ALA A 91 -2.38 3.31 -5.69
N TYR A 92 -2.82 4.52 -5.37
CA TYR A 92 -3.93 5.22 -6.00
C TYR A 92 -3.41 6.58 -6.48
N ILE A 93 -3.41 6.79 -7.79
CA ILE A 93 -3.04 8.05 -8.42
C ILE A 93 -4.34 8.78 -8.75
N ILE A 94 -4.64 9.81 -7.98
CA ILE A 94 -5.86 10.61 -8.07
C ILE A 94 -5.50 11.92 -8.74
N ILE A 95 -6.09 12.18 -9.90
CA ILE A 95 -5.85 13.37 -10.71
C ILE A 95 -7.13 14.20 -10.67
N ASP A 96 -7.03 15.43 -10.16
CA ASP A 96 -8.13 16.40 -10.22
C ASP A 96 -8.25 16.94 -11.66
N ASN A 97 -9.45 16.85 -12.24
CA ASN A 97 -9.71 17.27 -13.62
C ASN A 97 -9.66 18.79 -13.83
N ILE A 98 -9.92 19.57 -12.77
CA ILE A 98 -9.98 21.03 -12.77
C ILE A 98 -8.59 21.59 -12.48
N THR A 99 -8.01 21.23 -11.34
CA THR A 99 -6.75 21.81 -10.87
C THR A 99 -5.52 21.13 -11.48
N ARG A 100 -5.70 19.94 -12.07
CA ARG A 100 -4.62 19.09 -12.58
C ARG A 100 -3.61 18.67 -11.51
N THR A 101 -3.98 18.80 -10.23
CA THR A 101 -3.18 18.30 -9.12
C THR A 101 -3.20 16.77 -9.11
N ILE A 102 -2.07 16.17 -8.72
CA ILE A 102 -1.94 14.71 -8.62
C ILE A 102 -1.66 14.36 -7.16
N CYS A 103 -2.55 13.58 -6.57
CA CYS A 103 -2.39 12.99 -5.25
C CYS A 103 -2.08 11.50 -5.41
N VAL A 104 -0.93 11.05 -4.91
CA VAL A 104 -0.53 9.64 -4.88
C VAL A 104 -0.74 9.15 -3.46
N LYS A 105 -1.78 8.32 -3.26
CA LYS A 105 -2.04 7.64 -2.00
C LYS A 105 -1.42 6.26 -2.04
N ILE A 106 -0.51 5.98 -1.11
CA ILE A 106 0.24 4.72 -1.04
C ILE A 106 -0.20 3.96 0.21
N LEU A 107 -0.62 2.71 0.03
CA LEU A 107 -1.03 1.82 1.09
C LEU A 107 -0.03 0.66 1.19
N GLU A 108 0.67 0.60 2.32
CA GLU A 108 1.64 -0.44 2.61
C GLU A 108 1.07 -1.44 3.61
N LYS A 109 1.08 -2.72 3.26
CA LYS A 109 0.55 -3.80 4.09
C LYS A 109 1.65 -4.39 4.97
N LYS A 110 1.31 -4.70 6.20
CA LYS A 110 2.19 -5.40 7.14
C LYS A 110 1.41 -6.52 7.82
N ASN A 111 1.75 -7.75 7.45
CA ASN A 111 1.22 -8.95 8.04
C ASN A 111 2.32 -9.61 8.89
N GLN A 112 2.01 -9.93 10.14
CA GLN A 112 2.91 -10.65 11.03
C GLN A 112 2.08 -11.48 12.00
N ASN A 113 2.62 -12.67 12.33
CA ASN A 113 2.03 -13.58 13.31
C ASN A 113 2.97 -13.84 14.50
N SER A 114 4.12 -13.14 14.55
CA SER A 114 5.13 -13.25 15.60
C SER A 114 5.88 -11.94 15.77
N SER A 115 6.61 -11.79 16.87
CA SER A 115 7.51 -10.65 17.08
C SER A 115 8.62 -10.60 16.02
N GLY A 116 9.05 -9.38 15.68
CA GLY A 116 10.11 -9.10 14.70
C GLY A 116 10.00 -7.66 14.19
N SER A 117 10.99 -7.19 13.42
CA SER A 117 11.27 -5.78 13.03
C SER A 117 10.23 -5.04 12.16
N VAL A 118 8.93 -5.27 12.34
CA VAL A 118 7.89 -4.47 11.68
C VAL A 118 7.76 -3.09 12.31
N GLU A 119 8.11 -2.93 13.59
CA GLU A 119 8.14 -1.61 14.23
C GLU A 119 9.02 -0.64 13.45
N ASP A 120 10.21 -1.07 13.02
CA ASP A 120 11.16 -0.22 12.29
C ASP A 120 10.55 0.25 10.97
N LYS A 121 9.75 -0.61 10.32
CA LYS A 121 9.07 -0.29 9.08
C LYS A 121 7.92 0.69 9.30
N LEU A 122 7.16 0.53 10.39
CA LEU A 122 6.08 1.45 10.75
C LEU A 122 6.63 2.82 11.18
N CYS A 123 7.82 2.89 11.77
CA CYS A 123 8.51 4.15 12.08
C CYS A 123 8.88 4.95 10.82
N LEU A 124 9.10 4.29 9.69
CA LEU A 124 9.56 4.92 8.44
C LEU A 124 8.43 5.55 7.61
N GLY A 125 7.17 5.47 8.05
CA GLY A 125 6.04 6.05 7.30
C GLY A 125 6.23 7.55 7.00
N SER A 126 6.74 8.32 7.97
CA SER A 126 6.99 9.76 7.80
C SER A 126 8.13 10.04 6.83
N TYR A 127 9.19 9.22 6.89
CA TYR A 127 10.28 9.29 5.92
C TYR A 127 9.78 9.01 4.50
N PHE A 128 8.95 7.99 4.30
CA PHE A 128 8.37 7.71 2.99
C PHE A 128 7.49 8.85 2.49
N LYS A 129 6.59 9.35 3.35
CA LYS A 129 5.63 10.40 3.00
C LYS A 129 6.30 11.74 2.67
N PHE A 130 7.29 12.17 3.46
CA PHE A 130 7.82 13.53 3.39
C PHE A 130 9.20 13.63 2.74
N VAL A 131 9.95 12.53 2.65
CA VAL A 131 11.31 12.56 2.13
C VAL A 131 11.42 11.74 0.86
N GLU A 132 11.23 10.42 0.94
CA GLU A 132 11.60 9.52 -0.17
C GLU A 132 10.72 9.71 -1.40
N TYR A 133 9.39 9.55 -1.27
CA TYR A 133 8.50 9.70 -2.42
C TYR A 133 8.47 11.13 -2.96
N PRO A 134 8.40 12.20 -2.14
CA PRO A 134 8.53 13.55 -2.67
C PRO A 134 9.85 13.80 -3.41
N THR A 135 10.96 13.22 -2.97
CA THR A 135 12.25 13.35 -3.66
C THR A 135 12.21 12.67 -5.03
N CYS A 136 11.64 11.47 -5.13
CA CYS A 136 11.57 10.75 -6.41
C CYS A 136 10.52 11.33 -7.37
N LEU A 137 9.37 11.77 -6.84
CA LEU A 137 8.22 12.22 -7.64
C LEU A 137 8.32 13.71 -7.98
N GLY A 138 8.87 14.53 -7.10
CA GLY A 138 8.93 15.98 -7.21
C GLY A 138 7.63 16.68 -6.83
N ASN A 139 7.66 18.01 -6.84
CA ASN A 139 6.62 18.88 -6.26
C ASN A 139 5.26 18.85 -6.99
N SER A 140 5.17 18.21 -8.16
CA SER A 140 3.90 18.03 -8.88
C SER A 140 3.01 16.96 -8.26
N PHE A 141 3.51 16.21 -7.27
CA PHE A 141 2.78 15.14 -6.61
C PHE A 141 2.60 15.44 -5.11
N LYS A 142 1.35 15.47 -4.66
CA LYS A 142 1.03 15.32 -3.23
C LYS A 142 1.14 13.84 -2.88
N VAL A 143 1.85 13.51 -1.81
CA VAL A 143 2.01 12.12 -1.35
C VAL A 143 1.24 11.93 -0.05
N GLU A 144 0.36 10.95 -0.04
CA GLU A 144 -0.25 10.42 1.17
C GLU A 144 0.19 8.98 1.38
N TYR A 145 0.37 8.60 2.64
CA TYR A 145 0.91 7.29 3.01
C TYR A 145 0.11 6.72 4.18
N ALA A 146 -0.26 5.46 4.08
CA ALA A 146 -0.97 4.72 5.13
C ALA A 146 -0.44 3.29 5.25
N PHE A 147 -0.64 2.71 6.43
CA PHE A 147 -0.39 1.31 6.68
C PHE A 147 -1.70 0.52 6.76
N CYS A 148 -1.65 -0.75 6.37
CA CYS A 148 -2.69 -1.73 6.65
C CYS A 148 -2.06 -2.91 7.42
N ILE A 149 -2.47 -3.14 8.67
CA ILE A 149 -1.86 -4.13 9.54
C ILE A 149 -2.83 -5.24 9.96
N SER A 150 -2.29 -6.43 10.21
CA SER A 150 -3.03 -7.60 10.74
C SER A 150 -3.55 -7.40 12.17
N THR A 151 -4.51 -8.23 12.61
CA THR A 151 -4.99 -8.25 14.00
C THR A 151 -3.87 -8.41 15.02
N PHE A 152 -2.89 -9.27 14.76
CA PHE A 152 -1.75 -9.47 15.66
C PHE A 152 -1.00 -8.15 15.88
N LEU A 153 -0.67 -7.45 14.80
CA LEU A 153 -0.01 -6.14 14.88
C LEU A 153 -0.92 -5.07 15.48
N LYS A 154 -2.22 -5.07 15.19
CA LYS A 154 -3.20 -4.16 15.80
C LYS A 154 -3.15 -4.24 17.32
N ASN A 155 -3.18 -5.46 17.87
CA ASN A 155 -3.18 -5.68 19.31
C ASN A 155 -1.92 -5.11 19.98
N ILE A 156 -0.78 -5.25 19.31
CA ILE A 156 0.50 -4.74 19.81
C ILE A 156 0.58 -3.22 19.61
N TYR A 157 0.18 -2.70 18.45
CA TYR A 157 0.21 -1.28 18.09
C TYR A 157 -0.67 -0.42 18.99
N ASN A 158 -1.79 -0.97 19.48
CA ASN A 158 -2.69 -0.33 20.42
C ASN A 158 -2.40 -0.66 21.89
N SER A 159 -1.32 -1.39 22.18
CA SER A 159 -0.97 -1.76 23.55
C SER A 159 -0.45 -0.57 24.36
N ASP A 160 -0.49 -0.70 25.69
CA ASP A 160 0.05 0.32 26.60
C ASP A 160 1.58 0.39 26.65
N HIS A 161 2.26 -0.50 25.93
CA HIS A 161 3.71 -0.55 25.90
C HIS A 161 4.27 0.73 25.28
N LEU A 162 5.17 1.41 26.01
CA LEU A 162 5.70 2.74 25.68
C LEU A 162 6.16 2.89 24.21
N LYS A 163 6.88 1.88 23.70
CA LYS A 163 7.31 1.81 22.28
C LYS A 163 6.16 2.06 21.29
N TRP A 164 5.03 1.38 21.50
CA TRP A 164 3.89 1.42 20.58
C TRP A 164 3.05 2.68 20.75
N LYS A 165 2.96 3.22 21.97
CA LYS A 165 2.40 4.57 22.22
C LYS A 165 3.15 5.64 21.44
N ILE A 166 4.47 5.68 21.55
CA ILE A 166 5.31 6.66 20.83
C ILE A 166 5.13 6.51 19.31
N LEU A 167 5.13 5.27 18.80
CA LEU A 167 4.93 5.02 17.38
C LEU A 167 3.53 5.42 16.89
N ASN A 168 2.49 5.15 17.67
CA ASN A 168 1.12 5.52 17.36
C ASN A 168 0.96 7.05 17.32
N GLU A 169 1.44 7.73 18.35
CA GLU A 169 1.45 9.19 18.43
C GLU A 169 2.24 9.82 17.28
N SER A 170 3.41 9.27 16.93
CA SER A 170 4.22 9.74 15.80
C SER A 170 3.46 9.60 14.47
N ASN A 171 2.83 8.44 14.20
CA ASN A 171 2.04 8.25 12.99
C ASN A 171 0.86 9.22 12.92
N ARG A 172 0.14 9.40 14.04
CA ARG A 172 -0.98 10.37 14.13
C ARG A 172 -0.51 11.79 13.88
N LYS A 173 0.58 12.24 14.52
CA LYS A 173 1.15 13.58 14.34
C LYS A 173 1.53 13.87 12.89
N ASN A 174 1.95 12.83 12.16
CA ASN A 174 2.37 12.93 10.77
C ASN A 174 1.25 12.66 9.75
N ASN A 175 0.00 12.49 10.21
CA ASN A 175 -1.14 12.12 9.38
C ASN A 175 -0.85 10.87 8.52
N ILE A 176 -0.38 9.80 9.18
CA ILE A 176 -0.15 8.48 8.58
C ILE A 176 -1.16 7.52 9.20
N PRO A 177 -2.29 7.26 8.53
CA PRO A 177 -3.28 6.33 9.04
C PRO A 177 -2.72 4.92 9.15
N VAL A 178 -3.15 4.20 10.18
CA VAL A 178 -2.92 2.76 10.34
C VAL A 178 -4.27 2.07 10.33
N LEU A 179 -4.59 1.47 9.20
CA LEU A 179 -5.81 0.71 8.97
C LEU A 179 -5.63 -0.72 9.50
N PHE A 180 -6.69 -1.31 10.02
CA PHE A 180 -6.68 -2.67 10.53
C PHE A 180 -7.36 -3.59 9.52
N GLY A 181 -6.55 -4.29 8.73
CA GLY A 181 -7.00 -5.07 7.57
C GLY A 181 -7.93 -6.23 7.90
N ASP A 182 -7.98 -6.59 9.19
CA ASP A 182 -8.83 -7.66 9.67
C ASP A 182 -10.19 -7.22 10.22
N ASP A 183 -10.40 -5.92 10.43
CA ASP A 183 -11.64 -5.37 10.97
C ASP A 183 -12.77 -5.38 9.94
N ASP A 184 -14.01 -5.58 10.39
CA ASP A 184 -15.20 -5.59 9.52
C ASP A 184 -15.41 -4.24 8.80
N ASP A 185 -14.94 -3.14 9.40
CA ASP A 185 -15.03 -1.78 8.86
C ASP A 185 -13.81 -1.36 8.04
N TYR A 186 -12.87 -2.28 7.77
CA TYR A 186 -11.61 -1.98 7.07
C TYR A 186 -11.83 -1.23 5.77
N TYR A 187 -12.74 -1.70 4.92
CA TYR A 187 -12.97 -1.10 3.62
C TYR A 187 -13.71 0.23 3.69
N SER A 188 -14.57 0.43 4.68
CA SER A 188 -15.18 1.74 4.95
C SER A 188 -14.10 2.77 5.30
N LYS A 189 -13.17 2.43 6.21
CA LYS A 189 -12.04 3.30 6.57
C LYS A 189 -11.07 3.53 5.42
N LEU A 190 -10.84 2.51 4.59
CA LEU A 190 -10.04 2.65 3.37
C LEU A 190 -10.70 3.64 2.41
N ASP A 191 -12.01 3.52 2.18
CA ASP A 191 -12.75 4.42 1.29
C ASP A 191 -12.79 5.86 1.86
N GLU A 192 -12.95 6.05 3.17
CA GLU A 192 -12.82 7.36 3.81
C GLU A 192 -11.45 7.99 3.53
N TRP A 193 -10.37 7.25 3.77
CA TRP A 193 -9.01 7.74 3.50
C TRP A 193 -8.78 8.01 2.02
N LEU A 194 -9.32 7.20 1.11
CA LEU A 194 -9.17 7.41 -0.34
C LEU A 194 -9.91 8.65 -0.83
N ASN A 195 -11.04 9.01 -0.20
CA ASN A 195 -11.86 10.15 -0.56
C ASN A 195 -11.48 11.46 0.16
N ASP A 196 -10.51 11.42 1.07
CA ASP A 196 -9.94 12.60 1.73
C ASP A 196 -8.88 13.25 0.83
N TYR A 197 -9.29 14.20 -0.01
CA TYR A 197 -8.40 14.96 -0.90
C TYR A 197 -8.73 16.45 -0.97
#